data_AF-A0A6J7XXC6-F1
#
_entry.id   AF-A0A6J7XXC6-F1
#
_cell.length_a   1.000
_cell.length_b   1.000
_cell.length_c   1.000
_cell.angle_alpha   90.00
_cell.angle_beta   90.00
_cell.angle_gamma   90.00
#
_symmetry.space_group_name_H-M   'P 1'
#
loop_
_entity.id
_entity.type
_entity.pdbx_description
1 polymer ?
#
loop_
_entity_poly.entity_id
_entity_poly.type
_entity_poly.pdbx_seq_one_letter_code
_entity_poly.pdbx_strand_id
1 'polypeptide(L)'
;MSEYQVMRWREIPSMVIARDGIDTIKTMLPSRFQEAIDEAAMRLGEIDADAYSAGWNRDPWVPSDEKPSDLAARITLALEDEFSDEKIAEILNSLGEKL
;
A
#
# COMPACT_ATOMS: atom_id res chain seq x y z
N MET A 1 15.02 11.75 -14.34
CA MET A 1 14.28 10.49 -14.18
C MET A 1 13.86 10.41 -12.74
N SER A 2 12.56 10.19 -12.53
CA SER A 2 12.00 9.89 -11.22
C SER A 2 11.90 8.37 -11.06
N GLU A 3 11.56 7.95 -9.87
CA GLU A 3 11.22 6.56 -9.57
C GLU A 3 10.12 6.55 -8.51
N TYR A 4 9.31 5.49 -8.51
CA TYR A 4 8.34 5.26 -7.45
C TYR A 4 8.49 3.89 -6.83
N GLN A 5 7.96 3.76 -5.62
CA GLN A 5 7.86 2.53 -4.86
C GLN A 5 6.54 2.54 -4.07
N VAL A 6 5.95 1.38 -3.88
CA VAL A 6 4.74 1.21 -3.07
C VAL A 6 5.14 0.56 -1.75
N MET A 7 4.67 1.13 -0.64
CA MET A 7 4.74 0.51 0.67
C MET A 7 3.47 -0.31 0.89
N ARG A 8 3.64 -1.55 1.32
CA ARG A 8 2.55 -2.50 1.54
C ARG A 8 2.64 -3.10 2.92
N TRP A 9 1.50 -3.45 3.48
CA TRP A 9 1.43 -4.42 4.55
C TRP A 9 0.97 -5.74 3.94
N ARG A 10 1.86 -6.74 3.96
CA ARG A 10 1.75 -7.96 3.15
C ARG A 10 1.45 -7.60 1.70
N GLU A 11 0.25 -7.91 1.20
CA GLU A 11 -0.19 -7.63 -0.17
C GLU A 11 -0.99 -6.31 -0.30
N ILE A 12 -1.51 -5.75 0.79
CA ILE A 12 -2.37 -4.57 0.78
C ILE A 12 -1.51 -3.30 0.71
N PRO A 13 -1.65 -2.45 -0.31
CA PRO A 13 -0.87 -1.22 -0.43
C PRO A 13 -1.35 -0.16 0.56
N SER A 14 -0.43 0.70 1.00
CA SER A 14 -0.70 1.76 1.98
C SER A 14 -0.28 3.14 1.48
N MET A 15 0.88 3.23 0.81
CA MET A 15 1.46 4.51 0.42
C MET A 15 2.28 4.37 -0.85
N VAL A 16 2.21 5.39 -1.70
CA VAL A 16 3.09 5.58 -2.85
C VAL A 16 4.16 6.59 -2.49
N ILE A 17 5.42 6.25 -2.76
CA ILE A 17 6.56 7.14 -2.62
C ILE A 17 7.11 7.36 -4.02
N ALA A 18 7.14 8.61 -4.49
CA ALA A 18 7.78 8.98 -5.74
C ALA A 18 8.89 9.99 -5.45
N ARG A 19 10.03 9.85 -6.11
CA ARG A 19 11.15 10.78 -5.95
C ARG A 19 11.86 11.05 -7.25
N ASP A 20 12.47 12.22 -7.34
CA ASP A 20 13.65 12.44 -8.16
C ASP A 20 14.80 12.79 -7.22
N GLY A 21 16.04 12.88 -7.70
CA GLY A 21 17.22 13.06 -6.82
C GLY A 21 17.17 14.25 -5.85
N ILE A 22 16.15 15.12 -5.94
CA ILE A 22 15.95 16.30 -5.11
C ILE A 22 14.63 16.18 -4.32
N ASP A 23 13.52 15.92 -5.01
CA ASP A 23 12.19 15.93 -4.42
C ASP A 23 11.71 14.52 -4.04
N THR A 24 11.01 14.40 -2.91
CA THR A 24 10.34 13.16 -2.51
C THR A 24 8.89 13.45 -2.13
N ILE A 25 7.96 12.87 -2.87
CA ILE A 25 6.52 12.93 -2.66
C ILE A 25 6.08 11.62 -2.01
N LYS A 26 5.28 11.73 -0.96
CA LYS A 26 4.63 10.59 -0.30
C LYS A 26 3.14 10.82 -0.31
N THR A 27 2.41 9.87 -0.90
CA THR A 27 0.95 9.94 -1.03
C THR A 27 0.37 8.71 -0.33
N MET A 28 -0.39 8.96 0.75
CA MET A 28 -1.18 7.92 1.40
C MET A 28 -2.33 7.50 0.50
N LEU A 29 -2.65 6.21 0.47
CA LEU A 29 -3.90 5.74 -0.11
C LEU A 29 -5.10 6.10 0.78
N PRO A 30 -6.35 6.06 0.26
CA PRO A 30 -7.56 6.31 1.04
C PRO A 30 -7.66 5.45 2.31
N SER A 31 -8.40 5.92 3.33
CA SER A 31 -8.46 5.27 4.65
C SER A 31 -8.88 3.80 4.59
N ARG A 32 -9.72 3.41 3.62
CA ARG A 32 -10.16 2.02 3.40
C ARG A 32 -9.01 1.02 3.30
N PHE A 33 -7.85 1.45 2.80
CA PHE A 33 -6.66 0.61 2.74
C PHE A 33 -6.07 0.36 4.12
N GLN A 34 -6.01 1.37 4.97
CA GLN A 34 -5.55 1.21 6.35
C GLN A 34 -6.53 0.37 7.17
N GLU A 35 -7.83 0.59 7.01
CA GLU A 35 -8.87 -0.22 7.63
C GLU A 35 -8.76 -1.69 7.23
N ALA A 36 -8.46 -1.97 5.96
CA ALA A 36 -8.21 -3.33 5.47
C ALA A 36 -6.94 -3.95 6.05
N ILE A 37 -5.87 -3.18 6.22
CA ILE A 37 -4.63 -3.65 6.86
C ILE A 37 -4.90 -4.02 8.32
N ASP A 38 -5.58 -3.16 9.06
CA ASP A 38 -5.93 -3.40 10.47
C ASP A 38 -6.82 -4.65 10.59
N GLU A 39 -7.78 -4.82 9.67
CA GLU A 39 -8.62 -6.00 9.60
C GLU A 39 -7.84 -7.28 9.27
N ALA A 40 -6.92 -7.22 8.30
CA ALA A 40 -6.07 -8.35 7.93
C ALA A 40 -5.20 -8.78 9.12
N ALA A 41 -4.61 -7.82 9.83
CA ALA A 41 -3.84 -8.08 11.05
C ALA A 41 -4.68 -8.76 12.14
N MET A 42 -5.92 -8.31 12.35
CA MET A 42 -6.86 -8.95 13.29
C MET A 42 -7.19 -10.39 12.88
N ARG A 43 -7.51 -10.65 11.60
CA ARG A 43 -7.79 -12.00 11.09
C ARG A 43 -6.60 -12.95 11.24
N LEU A 44 -5.38 -12.43 11.11
CA LEU A 44 -4.14 -13.19 11.27
C LEU A 44 -3.65 -13.30 12.73
N GLY A 45 -4.27 -12.58 13.66
CA GLY A 45 -3.80 -12.49 15.05
C GLY A 45 -2.51 -11.68 15.21
N GLU A 46 -2.08 -10.93 14.20
CA GLU A 46 -0.86 -10.12 14.17
C GLU A 46 -1.10 -8.70 14.73
N ILE A 47 -1.74 -8.64 15.89
CA ILE A 47 -2.20 -7.39 16.51
C ILE A 47 -1.21 -6.79 17.51
N ASP A 48 -0.19 -7.55 17.92
CA ASP A 48 0.93 -7.00 18.68
C ASP A 48 1.84 -6.17 17.77
N ALA A 49 2.53 -5.20 18.35
CA ALA A 49 3.29 -4.20 17.59
C ALA A 49 4.42 -4.82 16.75
N ASP A 50 5.02 -5.92 17.20
CA ASP A 50 6.13 -6.57 16.51
C ASP A 50 5.61 -7.36 15.31
N ALA A 51 4.55 -8.15 15.49
CA ALA A 51 3.90 -8.89 14.41
C ALA A 51 3.32 -7.94 13.35
N TYR A 52 2.61 -6.89 13.77
CA TYR A 52 2.10 -5.87 12.87
C TYR A 52 3.23 -5.17 12.10
N SER A 53 4.34 -4.85 12.78
CA SER A 53 5.48 -4.21 12.12
C SER A 53 6.18 -5.13 11.11
N ALA A 54 6.19 -6.44 11.36
CA ALA A 54 6.82 -7.43 10.49
C ALA A 54 6.10 -7.61 9.14
N GLY A 55 4.81 -7.26 9.04
CA GLY A 55 4.06 -7.32 7.79
C GLY A 55 4.45 -6.25 6.77
N TRP A 56 5.14 -5.19 7.18
CA TRP A 56 5.52 -4.10 6.27
C TRP A 56 6.62 -4.48 5.30
N ASN A 57 6.40 -4.18 4.03
CA ASN A 57 7.37 -4.34 2.97
C ASN A 57 7.28 -3.19 1.96
N ARG A 58 8.28 -3.12 1.08
CA ARG A 58 8.37 -2.10 0.04
C ARG A 58 8.70 -2.77 -1.29
N ASP A 59 7.90 -2.49 -2.31
CA ASP A 59 8.11 -2.99 -3.67
C ASP A 59 9.46 -2.51 -4.22
N PRO A 60 10.10 -3.15 -5.21
CA PRO A 60 11.27 -2.57 -5.86
C PRO A 60 10.97 -1.18 -6.46
N TRP A 61 11.98 -0.32 -6.54
CA TRP A 61 11.85 0.97 -7.22
C TRP A 61 11.62 0.78 -8.72
N VAL A 62 10.67 1.53 -9.27
CA VAL A 62 10.31 1.51 -10.68
C VAL A 62 10.59 2.89 -11.29
N PRO A 63 11.44 3.00 -12.33
CA PRO A 63 11.79 4.27 -12.95
C PRO A 63 10.64 4.85 -13.78
N SER A 64 10.60 6.18 -13.89
CA SER A 64 9.67 6.92 -14.75
C SER A 64 10.31 8.24 -15.24
N ASP A 65 9.76 8.78 -16.33
CA ASP A 65 10.08 10.11 -16.86
C ASP A 65 9.08 11.19 -16.39
N GLU A 66 8.06 10.80 -15.63
CA GLU A 66 7.09 11.73 -15.03
C GLU A 66 7.69 12.53 -13.87
N LYS A 67 7.09 13.67 -13.54
CA LYS A 67 7.44 14.40 -12.32
C LYS A 67 6.99 13.60 -11.08
N PRO A 68 7.70 13.64 -9.95
CA PRO A 68 7.33 12.89 -8.75
C PRO A 68 5.88 13.11 -8.28
N SER A 69 5.35 14.33 -8.39
CA SER A 69 3.95 14.64 -8.04
C SER A 69 2.95 13.92 -8.92
N ASP A 70 3.15 13.99 -10.24
CA ASP A 70 2.23 13.43 -11.24
C ASP A 70 2.31 11.89 -11.20
N LEU A 71 3.53 11.36 -11.03
CA LEU A 71 3.79 9.94 -10.86
C LEU A 71 3.09 9.38 -9.62
N ALA A 72 3.25 10.03 -8.46
CA ALA A 72 2.60 9.60 -7.23
C ALA A 72 1.07 9.59 -7.38
N ALA A 73 0.48 10.66 -7.94
CA ALA A 73 -0.96 10.75 -8.16
C ALA A 73 -1.48 9.67 -9.11
N ARG A 74 -0.80 9.43 -10.23
CA ARG A 74 -1.19 8.41 -11.21
C ARG A 74 -1.13 7.00 -10.61
N ILE A 75 -0.07 6.67 -9.87
CA ILE A 75 0.09 5.36 -9.25
C ILE A 75 -0.93 5.17 -8.11
N THR A 76 -1.20 6.20 -7.31
CA THR A 76 -2.27 6.17 -6.31
C THR A 76 -3.62 5.84 -6.95
N LEU A 77 -4.01 6.54 -8.01
CA LEU A 77 -5.26 6.25 -8.72
C LEU A 77 -5.31 4.82 -9.31
N ALA A 78 -4.19 4.35 -9.86
CA ALA A 78 -4.10 2.98 -10.38
C ALA A 78 -4.25 1.93 -9.28
N LEU A 79 -3.66 2.15 -8.10
CA LEU A 79 -3.83 1.26 -6.96
C LEU A 79 -5.24 1.31 -6.39
N GLU A 80 -5.89 2.48 -6.39
CA GLU A 80 -7.28 2.61 -5.96
C GLU A 80 -8.24 1.82 -6.86
N ASP A 81 -8.01 1.86 -8.17
CA ASP A 81 -8.79 1.10 -9.16
C ASP A 81 -8.50 -0.40 -9.08
N GLU A 82 -7.21 -0.77 -9.01
CA GLU A 82 -6.79 -2.17 -8.95
C GLU A 82 -7.28 -2.86 -7.66
N PHE A 83 -7.18 -2.17 -6.52
CA PHE A 83 -7.63 -2.66 -5.22
C PHE A 83 -9.00 -2.06 -4.91
N SER A 84 -9.98 -2.43 -5.72
CA SER A 84 -11.40 -2.15 -5.47
C SER A 84 -11.84 -2.75 -4.13
N ASP A 85 -12.99 -2.31 -3.63
CA ASP A 85 -13.56 -2.84 -2.38
C ASP A 85 -13.82 -4.36 -2.48
N GLU A 86 -14.19 -4.84 -3.68
CA GLU A 86 -14.37 -6.25 -3.97
C GLU A 86 -13.05 -7.03 -3.83
N LYS A 87 -11.96 -6.54 -4.44
CA LYS A 87 -10.64 -7.20 -4.34
C LYS A 87 -10.11 -7.18 -2.91
N ILE A 88 -10.27 -6.07 -2.19
CA ILE A 88 -9.90 -6.02 -0.77
C ILE A 88 -10.70 -7.03 0.04
N ALA A 89 -12.00 -7.15 -0.20
CA ALA A 89 -12.83 -8.14 0.48
C ALA A 89 -12.38 -9.58 0.15
N GLU A 90 -12.00 -9.88 -1.08
CA GLU A 90 -11.42 -11.19 -1.48
C GLU A 90 -10.13 -11.50 -0.72
N ILE A 91 -9.20 -10.53 -0.64
CA ILE A 91 -7.95 -10.67 0.12
C ILE A 91 -8.29 -11.00 1.57
N LEU A 92 -9.16 -10.21 2.21
CA LEU A 92 -9.54 -10.42 3.60
C LEU A 92 -10.20 -11.78 3.82
N ASN A 93 -11.11 -12.20 2.93
CA ASN A 93 -11.79 -13.49 3.01
C ASN A 93 -10.82 -14.67 2.91
N SER A 94 -9.73 -14.52 2.15
CA SER A 94 -8.68 -15.55 2.06
C SER A 94 -7.93 -15.78 3.39
N LEU A 95 -7.94 -14.79 4.29
CA LEU A 95 -7.30 -14.85 5.61
C LEU A 95 -8.17 -15.51 6.69
N GLY A 96 -9.44 -15.85 6.39
CA GLY A 96 -10.38 -16.40 7.37
C GLY A 96 -11.18 -15.33 8.13
N GLU A 97 -11.93 -15.74 9.14
CA GLU A 97 -12.74 -14.83 9.98
C GLU A 97 -11.87 -14.09 11.01
N LYS A 98 -12.36 -12.94 11.50
CA LYS A 98 -11.68 -12.18 12.56
C LYS A 98 -11.65 -13.04 13.84
N LEU A 99 -10.47 -13.17 14.45
CA LEU A 99 -10.27 -13.86 15.73
C LEU A 99 -10.84 -13.08 16.92
#